data_AF-H2ZBI4-F1
#
_entry.id   AF-H2ZBI4-F1
#
_cell.length_a   1.000
_cell.length_b   1.000
_cell.length_c   1.000
_cell.angle_alpha   90.00
_cell.angle_beta   90.00
_cell.angle_gamma   90.00
#
_symmetry.space_group_name_H-M   'P 1'
#
loop_
_entity.id
_entity.type
_entity.pdbx_description
1 polymer ?
#
loop_
_entity_poly.entity_id
_entity_poly.type
_entity_poly.pdbx_seq_one_letter_code
_entity_poly.pdbx_strand_id
1 'polypeptide(L)'
;MEVNVRDVSAPVIQRCPRSMSVISHKQFGNVSWEEPLFSDNVRLSRVQMSRVPSGPITWGTYRVTYTASDAAGNKAECAFSVTVRSSARCNNIQRPHNGRIDCRHWLRGKYCEVSCDRGYEFESRPSHVYVCSGGKWTPSNQVPNCIRQNPSTTSPTSTTLTVQPAPSTVATTQPTHLNSNFSKSAFHRDCGPGSEMFRFDNGTVTCKACTAGYYRPNLRIVRKCIPCPRG
;
A
#
# COMPACT_ATOMS: atom_id res chain seq x y z
N MET A 1 -0.77 -22.36 64.56
CA MET A 1 -1.59 -22.18 63.34
C MET A 1 -1.03 -20.96 62.64
N GLU A 2 -0.53 -21.10 61.43
CA GLU A 2 0.00 -19.96 60.66
C GLU A 2 -1.12 -19.46 59.74
N VAL A 3 -1.43 -18.16 59.83
CA VAL A 3 -2.45 -17.52 58.98
C VAL A 3 -1.71 -16.92 57.78
N ASN A 4 -1.88 -17.51 56.61
CA ASN A 4 -1.33 -16.98 55.37
C ASN A 4 -2.32 -15.99 54.75
N VAL A 5 -2.03 -14.70 54.85
CA VAL A 5 -2.86 -13.64 54.25
C VAL A 5 -2.35 -13.40 52.83
N ARG A 6 -3.20 -13.73 51.84
CA ARG A 6 -2.94 -13.42 50.43
C ARG A 6 -3.59 -12.11 50.05
N ASP A 7 -2.85 -11.27 49.36
CA ASP A 7 -3.38 -10.05 48.79
C ASP A 7 -4.12 -10.35 47.47
N VAL A 8 -5.31 -9.75 47.33
CA VAL A 8 -6.22 -9.91 46.20
C VAL A 8 -6.56 -8.57 45.54
N SER A 9 -6.02 -7.47 46.07
CA SER A 9 -6.25 -6.13 45.57
C SER A 9 -5.35 -5.89 44.35
N ALA A 10 -5.92 -5.36 43.26
CA ALA A 10 -5.12 -5.02 42.09
C ALA A 10 -4.54 -3.60 42.22
N PRO A 11 -3.39 -3.32 41.56
CA PRO A 11 -2.81 -2.00 41.56
C PRO A 11 -3.80 -0.91 41.12
N VAL A 12 -3.85 0.17 41.88
CA VAL A 12 -4.65 1.35 41.57
C VAL A 12 -3.90 2.23 40.57
N ILE A 13 -4.61 2.63 39.50
CA ILE A 13 -4.10 3.57 38.50
C ILE A 13 -4.30 4.99 39.04
N GLN A 14 -3.27 5.59 39.63
CA GLN A 14 -3.34 6.97 40.13
C GLN A 14 -3.38 7.98 38.98
N ARG A 15 -2.61 7.72 37.92
CA ARG A 15 -2.55 8.59 36.76
C ARG A 15 -2.30 7.81 35.49
N CYS A 16 -3.10 8.08 34.47
CA CYS A 16 -2.99 7.49 33.15
C CYS A 16 -2.97 8.62 32.11
N PRO A 17 -1.99 8.67 31.19
CA PRO A 17 -1.96 9.68 30.15
C PRO A 17 -3.22 9.64 29.29
N ARG A 18 -3.67 10.82 28.84
CA ARG A 18 -4.74 10.91 27.86
C ARG A 18 -4.20 10.65 26.47
N SER A 19 -5.10 10.24 25.57
CA SER A 19 -4.76 10.11 24.16
C SER A 19 -4.29 11.46 23.60
N MET A 20 -3.25 11.46 22.79
CA MET A 20 -2.61 12.66 22.27
C MET A 20 -2.48 12.62 20.74
N SER A 21 -2.36 13.81 20.14
CA SER A 21 -2.07 13.93 18.72
C SER A 21 -0.96 14.94 18.43
N VAL A 22 -0.01 14.54 17.59
CA VAL A 22 1.11 15.38 17.14
C VAL A 22 1.01 15.57 15.63
N ILE A 23 1.25 16.80 15.18
CA ILE A 23 1.32 17.15 13.76
C ILE A 23 2.80 17.25 13.37
N SER A 24 3.19 16.64 12.27
CA SER A 24 4.55 16.69 11.75
C SER A 24 4.59 16.98 10.25
N HIS A 25 5.58 17.78 9.83
CA HIS A 25 5.92 18.01 8.43
C HIS A 25 6.82 16.90 7.85
N LYS A 26 7.43 16.09 8.71
CA LYS A 26 8.27 14.94 8.34
C LYS A 26 7.44 13.66 8.40
N GLN A 27 7.95 12.58 7.81
CA GLN A 27 7.32 11.24 7.86
C GLN A 27 7.18 10.66 9.28
N PHE A 28 7.82 11.28 10.26
CA PHE A 28 7.74 10.98 11.68
C PHE A 28 7.47 12.25 12.49
N GLY A 29 6.81 12.11 13.64
CA GLY A 29 6.65 13.15 14.65
C GLY A 29 7.38 12.74 15.92
N ASN A 30 8.02 13.71 16.59
CA ASN A 30 8.59 13.45 17.90
C ASN A 30 7.46 13.53 18.93
N VAL A 31 7.31 12.47 19.72
CA VAL A 31 6.30 12.43 20.77
C VAL A 31 6.97 12.22 22.12
N SER A 32 6.30 12.68 23.16
CA SER A 32 6.69 12.53 24.55
C SER A 32 5.41 12.44 25.37
N TRP A 33 5.39 11.54 26.34
CA TRP A 33 4.34 11.50 27.35
C TRP A 33 4.91 11.17 28.71
N GLU A 34 4.20 11.60 29.73
CA GLU A 34 4.53 11.26 31.10
C GLU A 34 4.09 9.83 31.39
N GLU A 35 4.92 9.06 32.08
CA GLU A 35 4.58 7.67 32.38
C GLU A 35 3.40 7.58 33.37
N PRO A 36 2.55 6.54 33.26
CA PRO A 36 1.46 6.33 34.21
C PRO A 36 2.00 6.08 35.62
N LEU A 37 1.22 6.48 36.63
CA LEU A 37 1.53 6.25 38.04
C LEU A 37 0.57 5.20 38.60
N PHE A 38 1.13 4.19 39.25
CA PHE A 38 0.39 3.10 39.89
C PHE A 38 0.76 3.05 41.38
N SER A 39 -0.17 2.60 42.21
CA SER A 39 0.05 2.34 43.63
C SER A 39 -0.75 1.13 44.08
N ASP A 40 -0.25 0.39 45.05
CA ASP A 40 -0.95 -0.76 45.60
C ASP A 40 -0.68 -0.88 47.11
N ASN A 41 -1.51 -1.63 47.85
CA ASN A 41 -1.30 -1.89 49.28
C ASN A 41 -0.12 -2.84 49.54
N VAL A 42 0.30 -3.61 48.53
CA VAL A 42 1.60 -4.28 48.51
C VAL A 42 2.52 -3.61 47.48
N ARG A 43 3.81 -3.97 47.51
CA ARG A 43 4.78 -3.41 46.56
C ARG A 43 4.44 -3.82 45.11
N LEU A 44 4.61 -2.88 44.18
CA LEU A 44 4.63 -3.20 42.75
C LEU A 44 5.85 -4.08 42.45
N SER A 45 5.65 -5.16 41.71
CA SER A 45 6.73 -6.04 41.25
C SER A 45 7.27 -5.63 39.89
N ARG A 46 6.39 -5.16 38.99
CA ARG A 46 6.76 -4.82 37.61
C ARG A 46 5.79 -3.84 36.98
N VAL A 47 6.30 -2.95 36.14
CA VAL A 47 5.52 -2.19 35.16
C VAL A 47 6.06 -2.48 33.76
N GLN A 48 5.21 -3.03 32.89
CA GLN A 48 5.53 -3.32 31.49
C GLN A 48 4.93 -2.23 30.61
N MET A 49 5.67 -1.80 29.57
CA MET A 49 5.22 -0.82 28.59
C MET A 49 5.26 -1.40 27.18
N SER A 50 4.24 -1.14 26.37
CA SER A 50 4.23 -1.54 24.96
C SER A 50 5.08 -0.63 24.07
N ARG A 51 5.40 0.57 24.55
CA ARG A 51 6.20 1.56 23.82
C ARG A 51 6.97 2.48 24.77
N VAL A 52 8.17 2.88 24.35
CA VAL A 52 9.02 3.86 25.06
C VAL A 52 8.34 5.24 25.08
N PRO A 53 8.39 5.97 26.22
CA PRO A 53 7.66 7.22 26.44
C PRO A 53 8.11 8.42 25.60
N SER A 54 9.25 8.33 24.93
CA SER A 54 9.78 9.41 24.10
C SER A 54 10.44 8.88 22.82
N GLY A 55 10.42 9.72 21.79
CA GLY A 55 11.14 9.48 20.53
C GLY A 55 10.28 9.62 19.28
N PRO A 56 10.86 9.37 18.09
CA PRO A 56 10.14 9.50 16.83
C PRO A 56 9.11 8.37 16.66
N ILE A 57 7.93 8.73 16.16
CA ILE A 57 6.94 7.79 15.65
C ILE A 57 6.55 8.20 14.24
N THR A 58 6.49 7.22 13.33
CA THR A 58 5.92 7.42 12.00
C THR A 58 4.44 7.79 12.06
N TRP A 59 3.91 8.34 10.98
CA TRP A 59 2.48 8.64 10.89
C TRP A 59 1.62 7.41 11.18
N GLY A 60 0.53 7.63 11.91
CA GLY A 60 -0.35 6.55 12.34
C GLY A 60 -1.06 6.86 13.65
N THR A 61 -1.79 5.86 14.15
CA THR A 61 -2.37 5.88 15.48
C THR A 61 -1.90 4.61 16.18
N TYR A 62 -1.25 4.77 17.33
CA TYR A 62 -0.61 3.70 18.09
C TYR A 62 -1.25 3.60 19.46
N ARG A 63 -1.72 2.41 19.83
CA ARG A 63 -2.22 2.15 21.18
C ARG A 63 -1.02 1.84 22.08
N VAL A 64 -0.81 2.69 23.08
CA VAL A 64 0.21 2.52 24.12
C VAL A 64 -0.50 1.90 25.33
N THR A 65 0.09 0.83 25.86
CA THR A 65 -0.44 0.08 27.00
C THR A 65 0.66 -0.07 28.04
N TYR A 66 0.30 0.20 29.28
CA TYR A 66 1.11 -0.04 30.47
C TYR A 66 0.39 -1.03 31.36
N THR A 67 1.11 -2.09 31.78
CA THR A 67 0.57 -3.12 32.68
C THR A 67 1.41 -3.15 33.94
N ALA A 68 0.81 -2.76 35.07
CA ALA A 68 1.40 -2.91 36.39
C ALA A 68 1.05 -4.29 36.97
N SER A 69 1.99 -4.89 37.68
CA SER A 69 1.80 -6.12 38.44
C SER A 69 2.36 -5.93 39.85
N ASP A 70 1.65 -6.41 40.85
CA ASP A 70 2.11 -6.40 42.25
C ASP A 70 2.90 -7.67 42.60
N ALA A 71 3.32 -7.79 43.86
CA ALA A 71 4.05 -8.95 44.37
C ALA A 71 3.18 -10.22 44.58
N ALA A 72 1.85 -10.05 44.68
CA ALA A 72 0.88 -11.14 44.81
C ALA A 72 0.41 -11.70 43.45
N GLY A 73 0.72 -11.00 42.36
CA GLY A 73 0.39 -11.36 40.99
C GLY A 73 -0.84 -10.65 40.42
N ASN A 74 -1.49 -9.72 41.14
CA ASN A 74 -2.61 -8.97 40.59
C ASN A 74 -2.10 -7.88 39.64
N LYS A 75 -2.95 -7.46 38.70
CA LYS A 75 -2.56 -6.61 37.56
C LYS A 75 -3.55 -5.50 37.29
N ALA A 76 -3.04 -4.37 36.82
CA ALA A 76 -3.83 -3.26 36.31
C ALA A 76 -3.27 -2.74 34.99
N GLU A 77 -4.15 -2.27 34.10
CA GLU A 77 -3.78 -1.80 32.77
C GLU A 77 -4.23 -0.36 32.52
N CYS A 78 -3.30 0.50 32.10
CA CYS A 78 -3.58 1.83 31.57
C CYS A 78 -3.28 1.84 30.07
N ALA A 79 -4.22 2.32 29.25
CA ALA A 79 -4.05 2.39 27.81
C ALA A 79 -4.51 3.73 27.23
N PHE A 80 -3.76 4.26 26.28
CA PHE A 80 -4.07 5.50 25.56
C PHE A 80 -3.54 5.45 24.12
N SER A 81 -4.02 6.36 23.28
CA SER A 81 -3.63 6.42 21.87
C SER A 81 -2.69 7.59 21.58
N VAL A 82 -1.59 7.32 20.88
CA VAL A 82 -0.69 8.34 20.33
C VAL A 82 -0.91 8.42 18.82
N THR A 83 -1.35 9.59 18.35
CA THR A 83 -1.64 9.80 16.93
C THR A 83 -0.66 10.78 16.32
N VAL A 84 0.11 10.35 15.31
CA VAL A 84 0.97 11.25 14.53
C VAL A 84 0.33 11.49 13.16
N ARG A 85 0.13 12.76 12.83
CA ARG A 85 -0.51 13.22 11.58
C ARG A 85 0.44 14.10 10.79
N SER A 86 0.27 14.10 9.47
CA SER A 86 0.93 15.09 8.63
C SER A 86 0.21 16.44 8.74
N SER A 87 0.97 17.54 8.77
CA SER A 87 0.44 18.91 8.54
C SER A 87 0.13 19.20 7.08
N ALA A 88 0.75 18.44 6.16
CA ALA A 88 0.71 18.75 4.75
C ALA A 88 -0.61 18.27 4.13
N ARG A 89 -1.35 19.22 3.54
CA ARG A 89 -2.58 18.94 2.81
C ARG A 89 -2.27 18.66 1.35
N CYS A 90 -3.03 17.74 0.77
CA CYS A 90 -2.97 17.45 -0.66
C CYS A 90 -3.68 18.57 -1.42
N ASN A 91 -2.92 19.32 -2.20
CA ASN A 91 -3.44 20.18 -3.26
C ASN A 91 -4.19 19.34 -4.30
N ASN A 92 -5.20 19.92 -4.95
CA ASN A 92 -5.96 19.23 -5.98
C ASN A 92 -5.10 19.10 -7.24
N ILE A 93 -5.10 17.93 -7.87
CA ILE A 93 -4.50 17.70 -9.18
C ILE A 93 -5.31 18.46 -10.24
N GLN A 94 -4.63 19.09 -11.20
CA GLN A 94 -5.28 19.71 -12.33
C GLN A 94 -5.89 18.65 -13.24
N ARG A 95 -7.14 18.87 -13.66
CA ARG A 95 -7.81 17.98 -14.61
C ARG A 95 -7.04 17.97 -15.95
N PRO A 96 -6.78 16.78 -16.55
CA PRO A 96 -6.17 16.70 -17.87
C PRO A 96 -7.11 17.30 -18.94
N HIS A 97 -6.54 17.90 -19.98
CA HIS A 97 -7.33 18.37 -21.12
C HIS A 97 -8.06 17.19 -21.77
N ASN A 98 -9.35 17.38 -22.11
CA ASN A 98 -10.24 16.35 -22.68
C ASN A 98 -10.31 15.05 -21.83
N GLY A 99 -10.22 15.21 -20.52
CA GLY A 99 -10.32 14.12 -19.58
C GLY A 99 -10.97 14.51 -18.26
N ARG A 100 -10.98 13.54 -17.36
CA ARG A 100 -11.62 13.57 -16.05
C ARG A 100 -10.69 13.00 -15.01
N ILE A 101 -10.89 13.46 -13.79
CA ILE A 101 -10.23 12.94 -12.60
C ILE A 101 -11.29 12.74 -11.53
N ASP A 102 -11.41 11.51 -11.02
CA ASP A 102 -12.27 11.16 -9.89
C ASP A 102 -11.40 10.95 -8.65
N CYS A 103 -11.58 11.77 -7.63
CA CYS A 103 -10.77 11.73 -6.41
C CYS A 103 -11.61 11.30 -5.22
N ARG A 104 -11.10 10.33 -4.47
CA ARG A 104 -11.73 9.80 -3.25
C ARG A 104 -10.77 9.97 -2.08
N HIS A 105 -11.33 10.29 -0.92
CA HIS A 105 -10.56 10.36 0.32
C HIS A 105 -10.36 8.96 0.87
N TRP A 106 -9.14 8.67 1.31
CA TRP A 106 -8.82 7.42 1.97
C TRP A 106 -7.99 7.70 3.21
N LEU A 107 -8.54 7.33 4.38
CA LEU A 107 -7.97 7.65 5.69
C LEU A 107 -7.64 9.15 5.82
N ARG A 108 -6.34 9.49 5.81
CA ARG A 108 -5.79 10.84 5.95
C ARG A 108 -5.17 11.37 4.65
N GLY A 109 -5.41 10.69 3.53
CA GLY A 109 -4.92 11.02 2.19
C GLY A 109 -6.05 11.09 1.15
N LYS A 110 -5.67 11.23 -0.11
CA LYS A 110 -6.57 11.15 -1.26
C LYS A 110 -5.98 10.19 -2.27
N TYR A 111 -6.82 9.49 -3.00
CA TYR A 111 -6.40 8.85 -4.23
C TYR A 111 -7.32 9.29 -5.36
N CYS A 112 -6.77 9.40 -6.57
CA CYS A 112 -7.49 9.81 -7.75
C CYS A 112 -7.26 8.84 -8.90
N GLU A 113 -8.31 8.62 -9.67
CA GLU A 113 -8.31 7.87 -10.92
C GLU A 113 -8.57 8.84 -12.07
N VAL A 114 -7.92 8.59 -13.21
CA VAL A 114 -7.95 9.50 -14.37
C VAL A 114 -8.50 8.77 -15.58
N SER A 115 -9.27 9.47 -16.40
CA SER A 115 -9.88 8.90 -17.61
C SER A 115 -10.00 9.96 -18.70
N CYS A 116 -9.84 9.57 -19.97
CA CYS A 116 -10.11 10.47 -21.09
C CYS A 116 -11.59 10.47 -21.48
N ASP A 117 -12.05 11.60 -22.04
CA ASP A 117 -13.37 11.66 -22.66
C ASP A 117 -13.41 10.81 -23.95
N ARG A 118 -14.60 10.51 -24.46
CA ARG A 118 -14.77 9.64 -25.64
C ARG A 118 -14.01 10.18 -26.85
N GLY A 119 -13.25 9.32 -27.52
CA GLY A 119 -12.46 9.67 -28.71
C GLY A 119 -11.08 10.26 -28.41
N TYR A 120 -10.66 10.28 -27.14
CA TYR A 120 -9.34 10.72 -26.72
C TYR A 120 -8.60 9.61 -25.97
N GLU A 121 -7.27 9.62 -26.08
CA GLU A 121 -6.36 8.73 -25.36
C GLU A 121 -5.25 9.55 -24.71
N PHE A 122 -4.66 9.03 -23.63
CA PHE A 122 -3.57 9.71 -22.95
C PHE A 122 -2.33 9.80 -23.86
N GLU A 123 -1.71 10.98 -23.90
CA GLU A 123 -0.47 11.23 -24.67
C GLU A 123 0.72 10.37 -24.20
N SER A 124 0.67 9.90 -22.95
CA SER A 124 1.64 8.98 -22.38
C SER A 124 0.94 8.08 -21.38
N ARG A 125 1.50 6.89 -21.11
CA ARG A 125 0.90 5.91 -20.22
C ARG A 125 0.74 6.51 -18.80
N PRO A 126 -0.50 6.75 -18.32
CA PRO A 126 -0.71 7.33 -17.00
C PRO A 126 -0.46 6.28 -15.91
N SER A 127 -0.39 6.73 -14.66
CA SER A 127 -0.52 5.81 -13.52
C SER A 127 -1.95 5.30 -13.42
N HIS A 128 -2.10 4.04 -13.01
CA HIS A 128 -3.42 3.47 -12.69
C HIS A 128 -4.10 4.19 -11.52
N VAL A 129 -3.31 4.75 -10.59
CA VAL A 129 -3.82 5.51 -9.45
C VAL A 129 -2.81 6.57 -9.03
N TYR A 130 -3.32 7.74 -8.65
CA TYR A 130 -2.55 8.84 -8.09
C TYR A 130 -2.87 8.93 -6.61
N VAL A 131 -1.89 8.72 -5.74
CA VAL A 131 -2.11 8.68 -4.29
C VAL A 131 -1.38 9.84 -3.63
N CYS A 132 -2.09 10.62 -2.83
CA CYS A 132 -1.51 11.62 -1.96
C CYS A 132 -1.51 11.16 -0.51
N SER A 133 -0.33 11.13 0.09
CA SER A 133 -0.12 10.89 1.52
C SER A 133 0.79 11.96 2.09
N GLY A 134 0.35 12.63 3.14
CA GLY A 134 1.08 13.72 3.79
C GLY A 134 1.53 14.81 2.82
N GLY A 135 0.62 15.26 1.96
CA GLY A 135 0.83 16.35 1.00
C GLY A 135 1.71 16.01 -0.22
N LYS A 136 2.21 14.78 -0.34
CA LYS A 136 2.99 14.34 -1.49
C LYS A 136 2.20 13.38 -2.37
N TRP A 137 2.06 13.73 -3.65
CA TRP A 137 1.47 12.88 -4.68
C TRP A 137 2.48 11.84 -5.19
N THR A 138 2.00 10.62 -5.42
CA THR A 138 2.73 9.51 -6.01
C THR A 138 1.91 8.95 -7.17
N PRO A 139 2.48 8.79 -8.39
CA PRO A 139 3.88 9.07 -8.73
C PRO A 139 4.22 10.57 -8.81
N SER A 140 3.27 11.42 -9.18
CA SER A 140 3.42 12.87 -9.21
C SER A 140 2.04 13.53 -9.11
N ASN A 141 1.99 14.87 -9.06
CA ASN A 141 0.74 15.64 -9.18
C ASN A 141 0.40 16.00 -10.64
N GLN A 142 1.13 15.45 -11.61
CA GLN A 142 0.97 15.73 -13.03
C GLN A 142 0.32 14.53 -13.72
N VAL A 143 -0.78 14.79 -14.43
CA VAL A 143 -1.53 13.80 -15.20
C VAL A 143 -1.35 14.11 -16.68
N PRO A 144 -1.02 13.11 -17.53
CA PRO A 144 -0.92 13.31 -18.98
C PRO A 144 -2.23 13.83 -19.58
N ASN A 145 -2.13 14.69 -20.57
CA ASN A 145 -3.31 15.17 -21.29
C ASN A 145 -3.91 14.10 -22.21
N CYS A 146 -5.18 14.26 -22.52
CA CYS A 146 -5.87 13.42 -23.49
C CYS A 146 -5.86 14.09 -24.87
N ILE A 147 -5.25 13.40 -25.83
CA ILE A 147 -5.13 13.80 -27.24
C ILE A 147 -6.09 12.96 -28.08
N ARG A 148 -6.52 13.48 -29.24
CA ARG A 148 -7.32 12.66 -30.17
C ARG A 148 -6.47 11.53 -30.70
N GLN A 149 -7.02 10.32 -30.75
CA GLN A 149 -6.38 9.23 -31.46
C GLN A 149 -6.18 9.65 -32.92
N ASN A 150 -4.93 9.72 -33.35
CA ASN A 150 -4.62 9.92 -34.76
C ASN A 150 -4.90 8.57 -35.46
N PRO A 151 -5.66 8.51 -36.55
CA PRO A 151 -5.92 7.26 -37.28
C PRO A 151 -4.64 6.53 -37.78
N SER A 152 -3.46 7.14 -37.64
CA SER A 152 -2.19 6.63 -38.15
C SER A 152 -1.38 5.79 -37.15
N THR A 153 -1.81 5.62 -35.90
CA THR A 153 -1.20 4.66 -34.96
C THR A 153 -2.04 3.40 -34.88
N THR A 154 -2.20 2.74 -36.03
CA THR A 154 -2.48 1.32 -36.09
C THR A 154 -1.36 0.61 -35.31
N SER A 155 -1.72 0.03 -34.16
CA SER A 155 -0.95 -1.07 -33.57
C SER A 155 -0.57 -2.03 -34.72
N PRO A 156 0.68 -2.55 -34.81
CA PRO A 156 1.07 -3.38 -35.94
C PRO A 156 0.04 -4.50 -36.09
N THR A 157 -0.71 -4.41 -37.19
CA THR A 157 -1.63 -5.41 -37.69
C THR A 157 -0.92 -6.75 -37.57
N SER A 158 -1.56 -7.74 -36.93
CA SER A 158 -1.11 -9.12 -37.03
C SER A 158 -1.01 -9.47 -38.51
N THR A 159 0.20 -9.42 -39.05
CA THR A 159 0.52 -9.98 -40.34
C THR A 159 0.23 -11.46 -40.22
N THR A 160 -0.85 -11.89 -40.85
CA THR A 160 -1.15 -13.31 -41.07
C THR A 160 0.02 -13.86 -41.88
N LEU A 161 1.00 -14.46 -41.20
CA LEU A 161 2.07 -15.21 -41.85
C LEU A 161 1.46 -16.50 -42.38
N THR A 162 1.14 -16.50 -43.67
CA THR A 162 0.92 -17.71 -44.45
C THR A 162 2.18 -18.57 -44.37
N VAL A 163 2.08 -19.72 -43.70
CA VAL A 163 3.14 -20.73 -43.65
C VAL A 163 3.24 -21.38 -45.04
N GLN A 164 4.24 -20.98 -45.81
CA GLN A 164 4.79 -21.84 -46.87
C GLN A 164 5.88 -22.72 -46.25
N PRO A 165 5.91 -24.03 -46.50
CA PRO A 165 7.00 -24.88 -46.06
C PRO A 165 8.25 -24.64 -46.93
N ALA A 166 9.36 -24.28 -46.29
CA ALA A 166 10.68 -24.21 -46.91
C ALA A 166 11.36 -25.60 -46.89
N PRO A 167 12.09 -26.01 -47.94
CA PRO A 167 12.99 -27.15 -47.88
C PRO A 167 14.33 -26.76 -47.23
N SER A 168 14.90 -27.76 -46.58
CA SER A 168 16.11 -27.78 -45.77
C SER A 168 17.37 -27.47 -46.59
N THR A 169 18.23 -26.56 -46.10
CA THR A 169 19.69 -26.72 -46.22
C THR A 169 20.42 -25.95 -45.12
N VAL A 170 21.35 -26.66 -44.50
CA VAL A 170 22.28 -26.28 -43.44
C VAL A 170 23.47 -25.52 -44.03
N ALA A 171 23.90 -24.41 -43.41
CA ALA A 171 25.32 -24.03 -43.37
C ALA A 171 25.61 -22.92 -42.33
N THR A 172 26.46 -23.32 -41.39
CA THR A 172 27.21 -22.63 -40.34
C THR A 172 27.98 -21.38 -40.80
N THR A 173 28.00 -20.29 -39.99
CA THR A 173 29.23 -19.63 -39.47
C THR A 173 28.93 -18.37 -38.62
N GLN A 174 29.36 -18.43 -37.34
CA GLN A 174 29.92 -17.40 -36.44
C GLN A 174 29.22 -16.03 -36.23
N PRO A 175 28.85 -15.64 -34.98
CA PRO A 175 28.39 -14.29 -34.66
C PRO A 175 29.53 -13.40 -34.13
N THR A 176 29.74 -12.24 -34.78
CA THR A 176 30.53 -11.13 -34.24
C THR A 176 29.63 -10.14 -33.49
N HIS A 177 30.15 -9.65 -32.37
CA HIS A 177 29.51 -8.77 -31.39
C HIS A 177 29.04 -7.42 -31.96
N LEU A 178 27.81 -7.01 -31.59
CA LEU A 178 27.45 -5.60 -31.37
C LEU A 178 26.46 -5.51 -30.18
N ASN A 179 26.81 -4.61 -29.26
CA ASN A 179 26.38 -4.54 -27.87
C ASN A 179 24.88 -4.22 -27.66
N SER A 180 24.20 -5.04 -26.86
CA SER A 180 22.94 -4.66 -26.19
C SER A 180 23.21 -4.40 -24.71
N ASN A 181 23.43 -3.14 -24.37
CA ASN A 181 23.41 -2.68 -22.97
C ASN A 181 21.95 -2.41 -22.57
N PHE A 182 21.17 -3.48 -22.36
CA PHE A 182 19.92 -3.39 -21.61
C PHE A 182 20.19 -3.93 -20.21
N SER A 183 20.55 -3.00 -19.32
CA SER A 183 20.88 -3.31 -17.94
C SER A 183 19.68 -3.93 -17.23
N LYS A 184 19.95 -5.11 -16.65
CA LYS A 184 19.13 -5.92 -15.74
C LYS A 184 18.11 -5.13 -14.93
N SER A 185 16.83 -5.46 -15.08
CA SER A 185 15.88 -5.43 -13.96
C SER A 185 14.92 -6.61 -14.05
N ALA A 186 14.96 -7.45 -13.02
CA ALA A 186 14.23 -8.70 -12.93
C ALA A 186 12.72 -8.47 -12.72
N PHE A 187 11.92 -9.31 -13.38
CA PHE A 187 10.57 -9.73 -12.96
C PHE A 187 9.50 -8.65 -12.71
N HIS A 188 8.69 -8.34 -13.73
CA HIS A 188 7.25 -8.13 -13.54
C HIS A 188 6.48 -8.51 -14.82
N ARG A 189 6.16 -9.81 -14.96
CA ARG A 189 5.18 -10.34 -15.94
C ARG A 189 3.85 -10.61 -15.23
N ASP A 190 3.29 -9.60 -14.56
CA ASP A 190 1.95 -9.74 -13.98
C ASP A 190 0.93 -9.11 -14.93
N CYS A 191 -0.11 -9.86 -15.27
CA CYS A 191 -1.23 -9.38 -16.08
C CYS A 191 -1.96 -8.23 -15.38
N GLY A 192 -2.44 -7.25 -16.15
CA GLY A 192 -3.23 -6.14 -15.65
C GLY A 192 -4.58 -6.56 -15.04
N PRO A 193 -5.30 -5.62 -14.38
CA PRO A 193 -6.63 -5.88 -13.85
C PRO A 193 -7.59 -6.37 -14.95
N GLY A 194 -8.53 -7.24 -14.57
CA GLY A 194 -9.47 -7.85 -15.52
C GLY A 194 -8.89 -8.99 -16.37
N SER A 195 -7.64 -9.41 -16.17
CA SER A 195 -7.04 -10.56 -16.86
C SER A 195 -6.41 -11.58 -15.89
N GLU A 196 -6.75 -12.87 -16.04
CA GLU A 196 -6.15 -14.00 -15.33
C GLU A 196 -4.80 -14.41 -15.95
N MET A 197 -3.89 -14.87 -15.09
CA MET A 197 -2.53 -15.24 -15.47
C MET A 197 -2.35 -16.77 -15.51
N PHE A 198 -1.98 -17.30 -16.67
CA PHE A 198 -1.60 -18.71 -16.87
C PHE A 198 -0.09 -18.83 -17.04
N ARG A 199 0.56 -19.64 -16.20
CA ARG A 199 1.99 -19.94 -16.29
C ARG A 199 2.17 -21.34 -16.86
N PHE A 200 3.05 -21.47 -17.85
CA PHE A 200 3.49 -22.75 -18.42
C PHE A 200 4.88 -23.10 -17.91
N ASP A 201 5.23 -24.39 -17.93
CA ASP A 201 6.50 -24.91 -17.38
C ASP A 201 7.74 -24.37 -18.10
N ASN A 202 7.57 -23.88 -19.33
CA ASN A 202 8.61 -23.19 -20.10
C ASN A 202 8.86 -21.73 -19.67
N GLY A 203 8.19 -21.25 -18.60
CA GLY A 203 8.32 -19.89 -18.09
C GLY A 203 7.55 -18.83 -18.90
N THR A 204 6.68 -19.25 -19.83
CA THR A 204 5.79 -18.35 -20.58
C THR A 204 4.57 -17.98 -19.73
N VAL A 205 4.15 -16.72 -19.81
CA VAL A 205 2.97 -16.20 -19.13
C VAL A 205 1.97 -15.76 -20.19
N THR A 206 0.72 -16.25 -20.12
CA THR A 206 -0.39 -15.74 -20.94
C THR A 206 -1.45 -15.09 -20.07
N CYS A 207 -2.04 -14.01 -20.59
CA CYS A 207 -3.08 -13.25 -19.92
C CYS A 207 -4.40 -13.44 -20.66
N LYS A 208 -5.45 -13.90 -19.98
CA LYS A 208 -6.79 -14.04 -20.55
C LYS A 208 -7.76 -13.13 -19.82
N ALA A 209 -8.58 -12.39 -20.56
CA ALA A 209 -9.62 -11.55 -19.96
C ALA A 209 -10.63 -12.39 -19.15
N CYS A 210 -11.10 -11.84 -18.02
CA CYS A 210 -12.17 -12.48 -17.24
C CYS A 210 -13.45 -12.58 -18.07
N THR A 211 -14.14 -13.72 -17.95
CA THR A 211 -15.46 -13.91 -18.56
C THR A 211 -16.51 -13.07 -17.84
N ALA A 212 -17.64 -12.80 -18.51
CA ALA A 212 -18.75 -12.05 -17.92
C ALA A 212 -19.22 -12.70 -16.60
N GLY A 213 -19.48 -11.87 -15.58
CA GLY A 213 -19.81 -12.32 -14.22
C GLY A 213 -18.60 -12.55 -13.30
N TYR A 214 -17.38 -12.37 -13.80
CA TYR A 214 -16.14 -12.47 -13.03
C TYR A 214 -15.28 -11.21 -13.19
N TYR A 215 -14.56 -10.83 -12.14
CA TYR A 215 -13.62 -9.71 -12.14
C TYR A 215 -12.30 -10.10 -11.48
N ARG A 216 -11.22 -9.42 -11.81
CA ARG A 216 -9.94 -9.57 -11.10
C ARG A 216 -9.54 -8.24 -10.48
N PRO A 217 -9.58 -8.10 -9.14
CA PRO A 217 -9.15 -6.88 -8.47
C PRO A 217 -7.65 -6.68 -8.63
N ASN A 218 -7.19 -5.43 -8.64
CA ASN A 218 -5.77 -5.08 -8.77
C ASN A 218 -5.00 -5.30 -7.46
N LEU A 219 -5.01 -6.54 -6.97
CA LEU A 219 -4.31 -7.01 -5.77
C LEU A 219 -3.25 -8.02 -6.20
N ARG A 220 -1.98 -7.79 -5.80
CA ARG A 220 -0.83 -8.67 -6.15
C ARG A 220 -1.02 -10.13 -5.74
N ILE A 221 -1.93 -10.40 -4.80
CA ILE A 221 -2.26 -11.71 -4.24
C ILE A 221 -3.26 -12.48 -5.13
N VAL A 222 -4.14 -11.76 -5.83
CA VAL A 222 -5.20 -12.37 -6.63
C VAL A 222 -4.74 -12.48 -8.08
N ARG A 223 -4.37 -13.69 -8.49
CA ARG A 223 -3.88 -14.00 -9.85
C ARG A 223 -4.96 -14.59 -10.77
N LYS A 224 -6.15 -14.87 -10.23
CA LYS A 224 -7.31 -15.48 -10.89
C LYS A 224 -8.52 -14.56 -10.90
N CYS A 225 -9.44 -14.76 -11.85
CA CYS A 225 -10.74 -14.08 -11.84
C CYS A 225 -11.63 -14.64 -10.73
N ILE A 226 -12.34 -13.77 -10.02
CA ILE A 226 -13.29 -14.12 -8.95
C ILE A 226 -14.71 -13.69 -9.34
N PRO A 227 -15.76 -14.39 -8.86
CA PRO A 227 -17.14 -14.02 -9.19
C PRO A 227 -17.46 -12.61 -8.70
N CYS A 228 -18.23 -11.85 -9.48
CA CYS A 228 -18.78 -10.58 -9.03
C CYS A 228 -19.71 -10.81 -7.82
N PRO A 229 -19.68 -9.95 -6.79
CA PRO A 229 -20.64 -10.03 -5.70
C PRO A 229 -22.06 -9.92 -6.25
N ARG A 230 -22.99 -10.76 -5.78
CA ARG A 230 -24.42 -10.56 -6.06
C ARG A 230 -24.87 -9.34 -5.25
N GLY A 231 -25.27 -8.28 -5.95
CA GLY A 231 -25.95 -7.12 -5.37
C GLY A 231 -27.38 -7.46 -5.02
#